data_AF-A0A418VNF0-F1
#
_entry.id   AF-A0A418VNF0-F1
#
_cell.length_a   1.000
_cell.length_b   1.000
_cell.length_c   1.000
_cell.angle_alpha   90.00
_cell.angle_beta   90.00
_cell.angle_gamma   90.00
#
_symmetry.space_group_name_H-M   'P 1'
#
loop_
_entity.id
_entity.type
_entity.pdbx_description
1 polymer ?
#
loop_
_entity_poly.entity_id
_entity_poly.type
_entity_poly.pdbx_seq_one_letter_code
_entity_poly.pdbx_strand_id
1 'polypeptide(L)' 'MKDDEVVEHGPAGEVFNAPKHPYTQALLASIPGGDFARSHAVEPAV' A
#
# COMPACT_ATOMS: atom_id res chain seq x y z
N MET A 1 -6.01 1.41 9.55
CA MET A 1 -6.52 2.35 10.57
C MET A 1 -5.45 2.54 11.63
N LYS A 2 -5.35 3.73 12.20
CA LYS A 2 -4.45 4.05 13.32
C LYS A 2 -5.18 5.05 14.21
N ASP A 3 -5.16 4.82 15.52
CA ASP A 3 -5.79 5.70 16.50
C ASP A 3 -7.27 6.02 16.17
N ASP A 4 -8.04 4.98 15.85
CA ASP A 4 -9.45 5.06 15.42
C ASP A 4 -9.71 5.85 14.11
N GLU A 5 -8.66 6.20 13.36
CA GLU A 5 -8.77 6.91 12.07
C GLU A 5 -8.43 6.01 10.87
N VAL A 6 -9.20 6.16 9.79
CA VAL A 6 -8.84 5.61 8.47
C VAL A 6 -7.80 6.52 7.84
N VAL A 7 -6.53 6.17 8.02
CA VAL A 7 -5.39 6.94 7.52
C VAL A 7 -5.13 6.82 6.01
N GLU A 8 -5.66 5.78 5.36
CA GLU A 8 -5.54 5.59 3.91
C GLU A 8 -6.66 4.67 3.39
N HIS A 9 -7.22 5.02 2.23
CA HIS A 9 -8.23 4.24 1.53
C HIS A 9 -8.09 4.44 0.01
N GLY A 10 -8.46 3.44 -0.78
CA GLY A 10 -8.37 3.49 -2.25
C GLY A 10 -8.39 2.09 -2.87
N PRO A 11 -8.24 2.00 -4.20
CA PRO A 11 -8.03 0.72 -4.87
C PRO A 11 -6.83 0.00 -4.26
N ALA A 12 -6.94 -1.31 -4.06
CA ALA A 12 -5.85 -2.09 -3.47
C ALA A 12 -4.53 -1.88 -4.22
N GLY A 13 -4.57 -1.86 -5.56
CA GLY A 13 -3.38 -1.60 -6.38
C GLY A 13 -2.69 -0.28 -6.03
N GLU A 14 -3.42 0.79 -5.78
CA GLU A 14 -2.82 2.08 -5.39
C GLU A 14 -2.24 2.03 -3.98
N VAL A 15 -2.95 1.47 -3.01
CA VAL A 15 -2.50 1.39 -1.61
C VAL A 15 -1.25 0.51 -1.47
N PHE A 16 -1.15 -0.58 -2.24
CA PHE A 16 0.01 -1.48 -2.17
C PHE A 16 1.21 -1.01 -3.02
N ASN A 17 0.97 -0.38 -4.18
CA ASN A 17 2.05 0.02 -5.10
C ASN A 17 2.51 1.47 -4.91
N ALA A 18 1.64 2.36 -4.45
CA ALA A 18 1.92 3.79 -4.26
C ALA A 18 1.30 4.32 -2.94
N PRO A 19 1.62 3.69 -1.79
CA PRO A 19 1.10 4.11 -0.49
C PRO A 19 1.47 5.57 -0.20
N LYS A 20 0.48 6.40 0.15
CA LYS A 20 0.69 7.84 0.40
C LYS A 20 0.94 8.13 1.87
N HIS A 21 0.32 7.37 2.78
CA HIS A 21 0.42 7.66 4.21
C HIS A 21 1.67 7.00 4.81
N PRO A 22 2.50 7.72 5.60
CA PRO A 22 3.73 7.18 6.18
C PRO A 22 3.51 5.91 7.02
N TYR A 23 2.37 5.83 7.72
CA TYR A 23 1.99 4.62 8.45
C TYR A 23 1.80 3.41 7.54
N THR A 24 1.11 3.56 6.40
CA THR A 24 0.91 2.50 5.42
C THR A 24 2.24 2.05 4.83
N GLN A 25 3.12 3.02 4.50
CA GLN A 25 4.48 2.73 4.03
C GLN A 25 5.28 1.90 5.05
N ALA A 26 5.23 2.29 6.33
CA ALA A 26 5.92 1.56 7.40
C ALA A 26 5.36 0.15 7.60
N LEU A 27 4.03 -0.04 7.51
CA LEU A 27 3.41 -1.36 7.57
C LEU A 27 3.87 -2.26 6.42
N LEU A 28 3.86 -1.76 5.19
CA LEU A 28 4.30 -2.53 4.02
C LEU A 28 5.79 -2.88 4.11
N ALA A 29 6.63 -1.94 4.56
CA ALA A 29 8.07 -2.17 4.77
C ALA A 29 8.38 -3.18 5.89
N SER A 30 7.42 -3.42 6.80
CA SER A 30 7.58 -4.37 7.91
C SER A 30 7.33 -5.83 7.50
N ILE A 31 6.87 -6.08 6.28
CA ILE A 31 6.55 -7.43 5.82
C ILE A 31 7.83 -8.15 5.38
N PRO A 32 8.20 -9.29 6.00
CA PRO A 32 9.38 -10.05 5.60
C PRO A 32 9.28 -10.55 4.16
N GLY A 33 10.30 -10.27 3.33
CA GLY A 33 10.32 -10.64 1.91
C GLY A 33 9.40 -9.79 1.01
N GLY A 34 8.80 -8.73 1.55
CA GLY A 34 7.84 -7.86 0.86
C GLY A 34 8.46 -6.83 -0.07
N ASP A 35 9.04 -7.25 -1.18
CA ASP A 35 9.42 -6.35 -2.28
C ASP A 35 8.19 -6.05 -3.17
N PHE A 36 7.14 -5.47 -2.57
CA PHE A 36 5.84 -5.23 -3.25
C PHE A 36 5.95 -4.24 -4.41
N ALA A 37 6.90 -3.31 -4.33
CA ALA A 37 7.20 -2.33 -5.38
C ALA A 37 7.66 -2.98 -6.70
N ARG A 38 8.06 -4.27 -6.68
CA ARG A 38 8.50 -4.99 -7.88
C ARG A 38 7.48 -5.94 -8.49
N SER A 39 6.42 -6.31 -7.78
CA SER A 39 5.70 -7.55 -8.10
C SER A 39 4.27 -7.45 -8.62
N HIS A 40 3.70 -6.27 -8.92
CA HIS A 40 2.50 -6.18 -9.78
C HIS A 40 2.33 -4.78 -10.37
N ALA A 41 2.78 -4.59 -11.62
CA ALA A 41 2.22 -3.56 -12.47
C ALA A 41 0.76 -3.97 -12.75
N VAL A 42 -0.17 -3.46 -11.95
CA VAL A 42 -1.60 -3.59 -12.24
C VAL A 42 -1.84 -2.75 -13.48
N GLU A 43 -2.02 -3.39 -14.63
CA GLU A 43 -2.52 -2.71 -15.82
C GLU A 43 -3.86 -2.06 -15.46
N PRO A 44 -4.06 -0.77 -15.76
CA PRO A 44 -5.31 -0.11 -15.43
C PRO A 44 -6.43 -0.82 -16.20
N ALA A 45 -7.40 -1.35 -15.47
CA ALA A 45 -8.62 -1.88 -16.07
C ALA A 45 -9.30 -0.74 -16.86
N VAL A 46 -9.38 -0.96 -18.17
CA VAL A 46 -10.04 -0.10 -19.17
C VAL A 46 -11.51 0.14 -18.89
#